data_AF-A0A6G9D1C3-F1
#
_entry.id   AF-A0A6G9D1C3-F1
#
_cell.length_a   1.000
_cell.length_b   1.000
_cell.length_c   1.000
_cell.angle_alpha   90.00
_cell.angle_beta   90.00
_cell.angle_gamma   90.00
#
_symmetry.space_group_name_H-M   'P 1'
#
loop_
_entity.id
_entity.type
_entity.pdbx_description
1 polymer ?
#
loop_
_entity_poly.entity_id
_entity_poly.type
_entity_poly.pdbx_seq_one_letter_code
_entity_poly.pdbx_strand_id
1 'polypeptide(L)'
;MINALGTTTISGKPERIVVASDFTDLEFLLSLGVHPVAYGNTGAWDRGALPWQSTAGIADLESFGTTGEINPEIRLIPIGGVGVGV
;
A
#
# COMPACT_ATOMS: atom_id res chain seq x y z
N MET A 1 -4.67 -2.60 18.44
CA MET A 1 -5.52 -3.41 17.53
C MET A 1 -5.03 -4.84 17.50
N ILE A 2 -5.96 -5.80 17.45
CA ILE A 2 -5.68 -7.22 17.24
C ILE A 2 -6.03 -7.53 15.78
N ASN A 3 -5.17 -8.28 15.09
CA ASN A 3 -5.39 -8.76 13.73
C ASN A 3 -4.91 -10.22 13.60
N ALA A 4 -5.05 -10.82 12.42
CA ALA A 4 -4.69 -12.23 12.19
C ALA A 4 -3.20 -12.54 12.40
N LEU A 5 -2.32 -11.53 12.36
CA LEU A 5 -0.87 -11.67 12.55
C LEU A 5 -0.42 -11.33 13.98
N GLY A 6 -1.35 -10.98 14.88
CA GLY A 6 -1.07 -10.66 16.26
C GLY A 6 -1.58 -9.28 16.67
N THR A 7 -0.74 -8.51 17.37
CA THR A 7 -1.12 -7.20 17.92
C THR A 7 -0.29 -6.09 17.29
N THR A 8 -0.93 -4.96 17.03
CA THR A 8 -0.29 -3.72 16.56
C THR A 8 -0.85 -2.52 17.32
N THR A 9 0.03 -1.57 17.64
CA THR A 9 -0.31 -0.30 18.28
C THR A 9 -0.14 0.84 17.28
N ILE A 10 -1.17 1.67 17.13
CA ILE A 10 -1.10 2.94 16.41
C ILE A 10 -1.21 4.04 17.47
N SER A 11 -0.16 4.84 17.62
CA SER A 11 0.00 5.79 18.74
C SER A 11 -0.88 7.04 18.64
N GLY A 12 -1.53 7.27 17.50
CA GLY A 12 -2.40 8.41 17.25
C GLY A 12 -3.14 8.27 15.91
N LYS A 13 -3.84 9.33 15.48
CA LYS A 13 -4.45 9.33 14.15
C LYS A 13 -3.34 9.33 13.08
N PRO A 14 -3.32 8.36 12.15
CA PRO A 14 -2.31 8.35 11.10
C PRO A 14 -2.54 9.52 10.12
N GLU A 15 -1.44 10.18 9.74
CA GLU A 15 -1.44 11.28 8.76
C GLU A 15 -1.19 10.79 7.33
N ARG A 16 -0.50 9.65 7.18
CA ARG A 16 -0.16 9.05 5.89
C ARG A 16 -0.48 7.57 5.96
N ILE A 17 -1.39 7.12 5.11
CA ILE A 17 -1.85 5.73 5.06
C ILE A 17 -1.44 5.15 3.70
N VAL A 18 -0.77 4.01 3.71
CA VAL A 18 -0.51 3.22 2.52
C VAL A 18 -1.40 2.00 2.58
N VAL A 19 -2.15 1.74 1.51
CA VAL A 19 -3.00 0.55 1.41
C VAL A 19 -2.25 -0.52 0.64
N ALA A 20 -2.18 -1.73 1.18
CA ALA A 20 -1.42 -2.81 0.56
C ALA A 20 -2.17 -3.52 -0.57
N SER A 21 -3.45 -3.22 -0.79
CA SER A 21 -4.27 -3.83 -1.85
C SER A 21 -5.27 -2.83 -2.45
N ASP A 22 -5.65 -3.07 -3.71
CA ASP A 22 -6.67 -2.35 -4.47
C ASP A 22 -8.08 -2.93 -4.22
N PHE A 23 -8.21 -3.70 -3.15
CA PHE A 23 -9.42 -4.43 -2.81
C PHE A 23 -10.13 -3.81 -1.59
N THR A 24 -10.65 -4.66 -0.70
CA THR A 24 -11.48 -4.31 0.45
C THR A 24 -10.91 -3.17 1.30
N ASP A 25 -9.60 -3.14 1.53
CA ASP A 25 -8.97 -2.11 2.37
C ASP A 25 -9.09 -0.71 1.73
N LEU A 26 -8.84 -0.61 0.43
CA LEU A 26 -8.96 0.65 -0.32
C LEU A 26 -10.43 1.08 -0.40
N GLU A 27 -11.33 0.15 -0.68
CA GLU A 27 -12.76 0.42 -0.74
C GLU A 27 -13.29 0.98 0.59
N PHE A 28 -12.88 0.40 1.72
CA PHE A 28 -13.31 0.90 3.04
C PHE A 28 -12.79 2.30 3.34
N LEU A 29 -11.51 2.59 3.04
CA LEU A 29 -10.98 3.93 3.29
C LEU A 29 -11.66 4.98 2.43
N LEU A 30 -11.81 4.72 1.12
CA LEU A 30 -12.48 5.65 0.21
C LEU A 30 -13.95 5.86 0.60
N SER A 31 -14.66 4.81 1.04
CA SER A 31 -16.04 4.91 1.51
C SER A 31 -16.18 5.76 2.77
N LEU A 32 -15.14 5.82 3.61
CA LEU A 32 -15.08 6.65 4.80
C LEU A 32 -14.54 8.07 4.52
N GLY A 33 -14.26 8.41 3.26
CA GLY A 33 -13.66 9.68 2.87
C GLY A 33 -12.20 9.84 3.30
N VAL A 34 -11.53 8.73 3.63
CA VAL A 34 -10.11 8.70 3.96
C VAL A 34 -9.32 8.51 2.67
N HIS A 35 -8.46 9.47 2.36
CA HIS A 35 -7.58 9.42 1.19
C HIS A 35 -6.19 8.90 1.62
N PRO A 36 -5.83 7.65 1.27
CA PRO A 36 -4.47 7.17 1.46
C PRO A 36 -3.50 7.95 0.57
N VAL A 37 -2.19 7.83 0.83
CA VAL A 37 -1.17 8.46 -0.02
C VAL A 37 -0.79 7.58 -1.21
N ALA A 38 -0.99 6.27 -1.09
CA ALA A 38 -0.76 5.30 -2.16
C ALA A 38 -1.54 4.01 -1.89
N TYR A 39 -1.78 3.24 -2.95
CA TYR A 39 -2.38 1.91 -2.85
C TYR A 39 -1.66 0.87 -3.72
N GLY A 40 -1.61 -0.35 -3.24
CA GLY A 40 -1.04 -1.49 -3.95
C GLY A 40 -2.03 -2.02 -4.98
N ASN A 41 -1.66 -2.05 -6.26
CA ASN A 41 -2.42 -2.71 -7.30
C ASN A 41 -2.01 -4.18 -7.40
N THR A 42 -2.96 -5.06 -7.09
CA THR A 42 -2.77 -6.51 -7.11
C THR A 42 -3.08 -7.12 -8.47
N GLY A 43 -3.77 -6.39 -9.35
CA GLY A 43 -4.27 -6.89 -10.62
C GLY A 43 -5.33 -7.99 -10.50
N ALA A 44 -5.79 -8.32 -9.28
CA ALA A 44 -6.57 -9.53 -9.01
C ALA A 44 -7.93 -9.59 -9.72
N TRP A 45 -8.46 -8.45 -10.15
CA TRP A 45 -9.80 -8.34 -10.76
C TRP A 45 -9.76 -7.89 -12.22
N ASP A 46 -8.61 -7.44 -12.73
CA ASP A 46 -8.39 -6.91 -14.09
C ASP A 46 -9.49 -5.96 -14.61
N ARG A 47 -10.16 -5.24 -13.69
CA ARG A 47 -11.30 -4.36 -14.01
C ARG A 47 -10.98 -2.88 -13.81
N GLY A 48 -9.81 -2.56 -13.24
CA GLY A 48 -9.46 -1.22 -12.81
C GLY A 48 -10.36 -0.69 -11.70
N ALA A 49 -10.44 0.64 -11.58
CA ALA A 49 -11.26 1.31 -10.59
C ALA A 49 -12.76 1.17 -10.87
N LEU A 50 -13.55 0.98 -9.81
CA LEU A 50 -15.01 1.05 -9.87
C LEU A 50 -15.48 2.49 -10.17
N PRO A 51 -16.61 2.69 -10.87
CA PRO A 51 -17.07 4.03 -11.25
C PRO A 51 -17.19 5.03 -10.09
N TRP A 52 -17.63 4.57 -8.91
CA TRP A 52 -17.77 5.43 -7.74
C TRP A 52 -16.42 5.85 -7.12
N GLN A 53 -15.37 5.03 -7.30
CA GLN A 53 -14.04 5.33 -6.76
C GLN A 53 -13.41 6.53 -7.45
N SER A 54 -13.78 6.80 -8.71
CA SER A 54 -13.43 8.03 -9.42
C SER A 54 -13.95 9.27 -8.68
N THR A 55 -15.19 9.23 -8.20
CA THR A 55 -15.77 10.30 -7.38
C THR A 55 -15.11 10.40 -6.01
N ALA A 56 -14.59 9.27 -5.50
CA ALA A 56 -13.83 9.21 -4.25
C ALA A 56 -12.33 9.58 -4.42
N GLY A 57 -11.92 10.10 -5.57
CA GLY A 57 -10.57 10.63 -5.77
C GLY A 57 -9.48 9.58 -6.01
N ILE A 58 -9.83 8.35 -6.42
CA ILE A 58 -8.81 7.30 -6.69
C ILE A 58 -7.81 7.71 -7.78
N ALA A 59 -8.21 8.58 -8.72
CA ALA A 59 -7.37 9.06 -9.80
C ALA A 59 -6.17 9.91 -9.32
N ASP A 60 -6.28 10.49 -8.12
CA ASP A 60 -5.23 11.30 -7.51
C ASP A 60 -4.26 10.47 -6.66
N LEU A 61 -4.53 9.17 -6.52
CA LEU A 61 -3.74 8.26 -5.69
C LEU A 61 -2.62 7.61 -6.48
N GLU A 62 -1.42 7.59 -5.90
CA GLU A 62 -0.32 6.80 -6.44
C GLU A 62 -0.62 5.31 -6.32
N SER A 63 -0.39 4.56 -7.40
CA SER A 63 -0.51 3.12 -7.42
C SER A 63 0.85 2.45 -7.57
N PHE A 64 1.11 1.40 -6.78
CA PHE A 64 2.32 0.58 -6.90
C PHE A 64 1.96 -0.89 -7.15
N GLY A 65 2.73 -1.59 -7.98
CA GLY A 65 2.52 -3.01 -8.21
C GLY A 65 2.87 -3.83 -6.97
N THR A 66 1.96 -4.71 -6.53
CA THR A 66 2.21 -5.63 -5.40
C THR A 66 2.62 -7.03 -5.87
N THR A 67 2.53 -7.28 -7.17
CA THR A 67 2.79 -8.55 -7.84
C THR A 67 4.16 -8.61 -8.51
N GLY A 68 5.07 -7.69 -8.18
CA GLY A 68 6.45 -7.82 -8.62
C GLY A 68 6.99 -9.19 -8.23
N GLU A 69 7.50 -9.95 -9.19
CA GLU A 69 8.53 -10.94 -8.89
C GLU A 69 9.55 -10.24 -7.99
N ILE A 70 9.96 -10.88 -6.90
CA ILE A 70 11.10 -10.41 -6.12
C ILE A 70 12.23 -10.27 -7.13
N ASN A 71 12.61 -9.05 -7.51
CA ASN A 71 13.73 -8.85 -8.39
C ASN A 71 14.94 -9.46 -7.66
N PRO A 72 15.52 -10.58 -8.14
CA PRO A 72 16.61 -11.25 -7.45
C PRO A 72 17.86 -10.37 -7.38
N GLU A 73 17.91 -9.28 -8.15
CA GLU A 73 18.97 -8.27 -8.10
C GLU A 73 18.76 -7.17 -7.06
N ILE A 74 17.58 -7.09 -6.43
CA ILE A 74 17.45 -6.33 -5.17
C ILE A 74 18.12 -7.15 -4.09
N ARG A 75 19.46 -7.09 -4.05
CA ARG A 75 20.22 -7.41 -2.86
C ARG A 75 19.66 -6.50 -1.77
N LEU A 76 18.98 -7.10 -0.81
CA LEU A 76 18.65 -6.46 0.45
C LEU A 76 19.95 -5.87 0.98
N ILE A 77 20.13 -4.55 0.85
CA ILE A 77 21.23 -3.88 1.52
C ILE A 77 20.91 -4.08 3.00
N PRO A 78 21.70 -4.86 3.74
CA PRO A 78 21.47 -4.98 5.17
C PRO A 78 21.63 -3.57 5.71
N ILE A 79 20.59 -3.05 6.36
CA ILE A 79 20.66 -1.83 7.15
C ILE A 79 21.59 -2.12 8.33
N GLY A 80 22.90 -1.96 8.08
CA GLY A 80 23.96 -2.36 9.00
C GLY A 80 25.24 -2.75 8.29
N GLY A 81 25.93 -1.79 7.67
CA GLY A 81 27.26 -2.04 7.11
C GLY A 81 27.84 -0.83 6.38
N VAL A 82 28.46 0.07 7.13
CA VAL A 82 29.44 1.01 6.59
C VAL A 82 30.60 0.19 6.01
N GLY A 83 30.97 0.39 4.74
CA GLY A 83 32.09 -0.33 4.11
C GLY A 83 32.51 0.23 2.75
N VAL A 84 33.72 0.77 2.72
CA VAL A 84 34.45 1.49 1.65
C VAL A 84 34.95 0.57 0.53
N GLY A 85 35.06 1.10 -0.71
CA GLY A 85 36.00 0.65 -1.76
C GLY A 85 35.52 -0.54 -2.61
N VAL A 86 35.74 -0.62 -3.92
CA VAL A 86 36.77 -0.04 -4.81
C VAL A 86 36.14 0.16 -6.20
#